data_AF-A0A5K0YJK3-F1
#
_entry.id   AF-A0A5K0YJK3-F1
#
_cell.length_a   1.000
_cell.length_b   1.000
_cell.length_c   1.000
_cell.angle_alpha   90.00
_cell.angle_beta   90.00
_cell.angle_gamma   90.00
#
_symmetry.space_group_name_H-M   'P 1'
#
loop_
_entity.id
_entity.type
_entity.pdbx_description
1 polymer ?
#
loop_
_entity_poly.entity_id
_entity_poly.type
_entity_poly.pdbx_seq_one_letter_code
_entity_poly.pdbx_strand_id
1 'polypeptide(L)' 'ESLLCPTGFAANMVVMATVGCISSLLSNSGKPLDNEKVAIFSDSLNHASIIDGIRHAERLQEVKTFVYRHSDMTHLNSL' A
#
# COMPACT_ATOMS: atom_id res chain seq x y z
N GLU A 1 -4.23 -19.41 6.19
CA GLU A 1 -5.62 -18.94 6.30
C GLU A 1 -5.97 -18.08 5.07
N SER A 2 -7.25 -17.91 4.74
CA SER A 2 -7.71 -17.10 3.60
C SER A 2 -8.97 -16.32 3.97
N LEU A 3 -9.05 -15.05 3.57
CA LEU A 3 -10.22 -14.20 3.77
C LEU A 3 -10.98 -14.06 2.44
N LEU A 4 -12.26 -14.45 2.42
CA LEU A 4 -13.12 -14.25 1.26
C LEU A 4 -13.68 -12.82 1.26
N CYS A 5 -13.56 -12.13 0.13
CA CYS A 5 -14.19 -10.82 -0.09
C CYS A 5 -15.21 -10.92 -1.22
N PRO A 6 -16.24 -10.05 -1.25
CA PRO A 6 -17.28 -10.11 -2.29
C PRO A 6 -16.76 -9.98 -3.72
N THR A 7 -15.62 -9.31 -3.92
CA THR A 7 -14.95 -9.14 -5.22
C THR A 7 -13.44 -9.08 -5.05
N GLY A 8 -12.69 -9.31 -6.13
CA GLY A 8 -11.23 -9.07 -6.15
C GLY A 8 -10.86 -7.59 -5.92
N PHE A 9 -11.74 -6.66 -6.31
CA PHE A 9 -11.58 -5.25 -5.98
C PHE A 9 -11.61 -5.04 -4.45
N ALA A 10 -12.63 -5.57 -3.78
CA ALA A 10 -12.78 -5.46 -2.33
C ALA A 10 -11.62 -6.12 -1.58
N ALA A 11 -11.13 -7.27 -2.08
CA ALA A 11 -9.96 -7.93 -1.52
C ALA A 11 -8.72 -7.01 -1.55
N ASN A 12 -8.40 -6.42 -2.70
CA ASN A 12 -7.26 -5.52 -2.83
C ASN A 12 -7.41 -4.28 -1.93
N MET A 13 -8.61 -3.68 -1.91
CA MET A 13 -8.89 -2.51 -1.09
C MET A 13 -8.70 -2.79 0.41
N VAL A 14 -9.26 -3.91 0.91
CA VAL A 14 -9.16 -4.29 2.32
C VAL A 14 -7.71 -4.53 2.73
N VAL A 15 -6.93 -5.21 1.89
CA VAL A 15 -5.51 -5.46 2.18
C VAL A 15 -4.74 -4.15 2.27
N MET A 16 -4.87 -3.26 1.28
CA MET A 16 -4.12 -1.99 1.27
C MET A 16 -4.52 -1.07 2.44
N ALA A 17 -5.82 -0.98 2.76
CA ALA A 17 -6.30 -0.22 3.91
C ALA A 17 -5.77 -0.80 5.24
N THR A 18 -5.79 -2.12 5.38
CA THR A 18 -5.31 -2.79 6.61
C THR A 18 -3.81 -2.56 6.82
N VAL A 19 -3.01 -2.65 5.76
CA VAL A 19 -1.57 -2.35 5.79
C VAL A 19 -1.32 -0.91 6.26
N GLY A 20 -2.10 0.06 5.76
CA GLY A 20 -2.06 1.43 6.24
C GLY A 20 -2.39 1.56 7.73
N CYS A 21 -3.49 0.95 8.18
CA CYS A 21 -3.89 1.01 9.59
C CYS A 21 -2.84 0.41 10.53
N ILE A 22 -2.12 -0.66 10.14
CA ILE A 22 -1.04 -1.25 10.94
C ILE A 22 0.06 -0.21 11.24
N SER A 23 0.45 0.59 10.25
CA SER A 23 1.41 1.68 10.40
C SER A 23 0.98 2.67 11.49
N SER A 24 -0.29 3.05 11.48
CA SER A 24 -0.89 3.96 12.47
C SER A 24 -0.94 3.34 13.87
N LEU A 25 -1.37 2.08 13.98
CA LEU A 25 -1.46 1.35 15.25
C LEU A 25 -0.11 1.12 15.92
N LEU A 26 0.96 0.95 15.14
CA LEU A 26 2.31 0.76 15.65
C LEU A 26 2.99 2.10 16.01
N SER A 27 2.46 3.24 15.56
CA SER A 27 3.01 4.55 15.87
C SER A 27 2.62 5.00 17.29
N ASN A 28 3.57 5.52 18.06
CA ASN A 28 3.33 5.97 19.44
C ASN A 28 2.39 7.19 19.52
N SER A 29 2.23 7.92 18.42
CA SER A 29 1.41 9.13 18.31
C SER A 29 0.06 8.93 17.61
N GLY A 30 -0.26 7.71 17.17
CA GLY A 30 -1.45 7.43 16.33
C GLY A 30 -1.38 8.05 14.93
N LYS A 31 -0.24 8.62 14.56
CA LYS A 31 0.13 9.02 13.21
C LYS A 31 1.58 8.62 12.98
N PRO A 32 1.87 7.82 11.94
CA PRO A 32 3.21 7.36 11.67
C PRO A 32 4.07 8.50 11.13
N LEU A 33 5.26 8.67 11.70
CA LEU A 33 6.33 9.48 11.12
C LEU A 33 6.80 8.86 9.79
N ASP A 34 7.50 9.63 8.96
CA ASP A 34 7.92 9.15 7.63
C ASP A 34 8.80 7.89 7.66
N ASN A 35 9.55 7.66 8.75
CA ASN A 35 10.35 6.47 8.99
C ASN A 35 9.56 5.30 9.62
N GLU A 36 8.34 5.56 10.08
CA GLU A 36 7.41 4.56 10.65
C GLU A 36 6.38 4.08 9.61
N LYS A 37 6.21 4.83 8.52
CA LYS A 37 5.31 4.50 7.43
C LYS A 37 5.73 3.21 6.72
N VAL A 38 4.73 2.39 6.38
CA VAL A 38 4.95 1.25 5.49
C VAL A 38 5.28 1.75 4.08
N ALA A 39 6.40 1.29 3.53
CA ALA A 39 6.78 1.54 2.15
C ALA A 39 6.08 0.53 1.21
N ILE A 40 5.35 1.02 0.21
CA ILE A 40 4.71 0.21 -0.83
C ILE A 40 5.41 0.44 -2.16
N PHE A 41 5.92 -0.63 -2.75
CA PHE A 41 6.50 -0.60 -4.09
C PHE A 41 5.49 -1.18 -5.08
N SER A 42 4.95 -0.33 -5.95
CA SER A 42 3.87 -0.68 -6.88
C SER A 42 4.34 -0.67 -8.32
N ASP A 43 4.00 -1.71 -9.08
CA ASP A 43 4.21 -1.73 -10.52
C ASP A 43 3.35 -0.67 -11.19
N SER A 44 3.91 0.07 -12.16
CA SER A 44 3.22 1.14 -12.90
C SER A 44 1.95 0.70 -13.64
N LEU A 45 1.80 -0.58 -13.96
CA LEU A 45 0.63 -1.16 -14.63
C LEU A 45 -0.17 -2.09 -13.74
N ASN A 46 -0.04 -1.95 -12.41
CA ASN A 46 -0.92 -2.66 -11.48
C ASN A 46 -2.41 -2.36 -11.75
N HIS A 47 -3.26 -3.34 -11.46
CA HIS A 47 -4.70 -3.20 -11.65
C HIS A 47 -5.26 -2.02 -10.84
N ALA A 48 -6.27 -1.33 -11.39
CA ALA A 48 -6.83 -0.12 -10.80
C ALA A 48 -7.25 -0.29 -9.33
N SER A 49 -7.78 -1.45 -8.94
CA SER A 49 -8.16 -1.74 -7.55
C SER A 49 -6.98 -1.71 -6.56
N ILE A 50 -5.77 -2.06 -7.00
CA ILE A 50 -4.55 -1.95 -6.17
C ILE A 50 -4.15 -0.48 -6.06
N ILE A 51 -4.16 0.24 -7.18
CA ILE A 51 -3.82 1.67 -7.23
C ILE A 51 -4.77 2.48 -6.35
N ASP A 52 -6.07 2.20 -6.40
CA ASP A 52 -7.08 2.89 -5.58
C ASP A 52 -6.88 2.61 -4.09
N GLY A 53 -6.54 1.38 -3.72
CA GLY A 53 -6.21 1.01 -2.35
C GLY A 53 -4.96 1.72 -1.83
N ILE A 54 -3.90 1.80 -2.64
CA ILE A 54 -2.68 2.56 -2.30
C ILE A 54 -3.02 4.03 -2.09
N ARG A 55 -3.72 4.65 -3.04
CA ARG A 55 -4.11 6.06 -2.95
C ARG A 55 -5.02 6.35 -1.77
N HIS A 56 -5.83 5.39 -1.34
CA HIS A 56 -6.62 5.49 -0.12
C HIS A 56 -5.70 5.60 1.10
N ALA A 57 -4.75 4.67 1.26
CA ALA A 57 -3.80 4.67 2.38
C ALA A 57 -2.84 5.88 2.36
N GLU A 58 -2.39 6.33 1.19
CA GLU A 58 -1.55 7.54 1.05
C GLU A 58 -2.28 8.80 1.54
N ARG A 59 -3.57 8.92 1.22
CA ARG A 59 -4.39 10.06 1.64
C ARG A 59 -4.56 10.11 3.15
N LEU A 60 -4.58 8.95 3.81
CA LEU A 60 -4.57 8.83 5.26
C LEU A 60 -3.18 9.09 5.87
N GLN A 61 -2.16 9.33 5.04
CA GLN A 61 -0.76 9.52 5.45
C GLN A 61 -0.19 8.31 6.20
N GLU A 62 -0.69 7.12 5.91
CA GLU A 62 -0.31 5.90 6.62
C GLU A 62 0.86 5.16 5.95
N VAL A 63 1.05 5.40 4.66
CA VAL A 63 2.02 4.70 3.81
C VAL A 63 2.82 5.66 2.96
N LYS A 64 3.95 5.18 2.44
CA LYS A 64 4.77 5.87 1.44
C LYS A 64 4.88 4.99 0.20
N THR A 65 4.54 5.52 -0.97
CA THR A 65 4.53 4.73 -2.21
C THR A 65 5.71 5.07 -3.10
N PHE A 66 6.24 4.05 -3.75
CA PHE A 66 7.21 4.13 -4.83
C PHE A 66 6.67 3.35 -6.03
N VAL A 67 6.63 3.98 -7.21
CA VAL A 67 6.12 3.35 -8.42
C VAL A 67 7.28 2.97 -9.33
N TYR A 68 7.39 1.70 -9.69
CA TYR A 68 8.42 1.21 -10.60
C TYR A 68 7.87 0.90 -12.00
N ARG A 69 8.72 1.02 -13.03
CA ARG A 69 8.37 0.69 -14.42
C ARG A 69 7.93 -0.77 -14.52
N HIS A 70 6.94 -1.03 -15.37
CA HIS A 70 6.33 -2.35 -15.47
C HIS A 70 7.35 -3.45 -15.73
N SER A 71 7.36 -4.46 -14.86
CA SER A 71 8.27 -5.60 -14.91
C SER A 71 9.78 -5.24 -14.91
N ASP A 72 10.15 -4.04 -14.47
CA ASP A 72 11.55 -3.60 -14.40
C ASP A 72 12.11 -3.79 -12.98
N MET A 73 12.69 -4.98 -12.76
CA MET A 73 13.30 -5.33 -11.47
C MET A 73 14.56 -4.52 -11.15
N THR A 74 15.23 -3.97 -12.16
CA THR A 74 16.42 -3.14 -11.94
C THR A 74 16.00 -1.78 -11.38
N HIS A 75 14.94 -1.19 -11.94
CA HIS A 75 14.36 0.04 -11.41
C HIS A 75 13.78 -0.19 -10.02
N LEU A 76 13.06 -1.30 -9.79
CA LEU A 76 12.58 -1.66 -8.45
C LEU A 76 13.72 -1.73 -7.43
N ASN A 77 14.84 -2.38 -7.76
CA ASN A 77 15.99 -2.52 -6.86
C ASN A 77 16.75 -1.20 -6.63
N SER A 78 16.50 -0.17 -7.45
CA SER A 78 17.13 1.16 -7.32
C SER A 78 16.33 2.16 -6.47
N LEU A 79 15.10 1.82 -6.09
CA LEU A 79 14.20 2.63 -5.26
C LEU A 79 14.43 2.35 -3.77
#